data_AF-A0A7J5UZK8-F1
#
_entry.id   AF-A0A7J5UZK8-F1
#
_cell.length_a   1.000
_cell.length_b   1.000
_cell.length_c   1.000
_cell.angle_alpha   90.00
_cell.angle_beta   90.00
_cell.angle_gamma   90.00
#
_symmetry.space_group_name_H-M   'P 1'
#
loop_
_entity.id
_entity.type
_entity.pdbx_description
1 polymer ?
#
loop_
_entity_poly.entity_id
_entity_poly.type
_entity_poly.pdbx_seq_one_letter_code
_entity_poly.pdbx_strand_id
1 'polypeptide(L)'
;MRILEDSTDVKVTFSIKEIDFLVEALNETTQNFTTVKHAVILNSPVNTVFAMILTSKKLVKNYELSVFSSVSAALAWLGSDLKSVPTE
;
A
#
# COMPACT_ATOMS: atom_id res chain seq x y z
N MET A 1 7.96 -0.08 -10.31
CA MET A 1 8.35 -0.12 -8.89
C MET A 1 7.46 -1.13 -8.18
N ARG A 2 8.02 -1.88 -7.22
CA ARG A 2 7.30 -2.83 -6.36
C ARG A 2 7.55 -2.41 -4.92
N ILE A 3 6.50 -2.37 -4.11
CA ILE A 3 6.57 -1.94 -2.71
C ILE A 3 5.90 -3.02 -1.87
N LEU A 4 6.60 -3.47 -0.83
CA LEU A 4 6.06 -4.29 0.24
C LEU A 4 6.08 -3.42 1.50
N GLU A 5 4.90 -3.13 2.03
CA GLU A 5 4.74 -2.39 3.29
C GLU A 5 4.16 -3.32 4.34
N ASP A 6 4.92 -3.54 5.41
CA ASP A 6 4.41 -4.20 6.60
C ASP A 6 3.89 -3.15 7.60
N SER A 7 2.56 -3.12 7.76
CA SER A 7 1.84 -2.17 8.59
C SER A 7 1.04 -2.87 9.70
N THR A 8 1.46 -4.08 10.10
CA THR A 8 0.80 -4.84 11.19
C THR A 8 0.89 -4.16 12.55
N ASP A 9 1.95 -3.39 12.80
CA ASP A 9 2.16 -2.70 14.08
C ASP A 9 1.89 -1.19 14.02
N VAL A 10 1.33 -0.72 12.89
CA VAL A 10 1.04 0.70 12.67
C VAL A 10 -0.30 1.08 13.26
N LYS A 11 -0.33 2.25 13.92
CA LYS A 11 -1.57 2.90 14.35
C LYS A 11 -1.82 4.14 13.49
N VAL A 12 -2.94 4.17 12.79
CA VAL A 12 -3.39 5.37 12.07
C VAL A 12 -3.71 6.48 13.08
N THR A 13 -3.03 7.61 12.95
CA THR A 13 -3.20 8.79 13.82
C THR A 13 -3.93 9.96 13.16
N PHE A 14 -4.25 9.83 11.86
CA PHE A 14 -4.97 10.83 11.09
C PHE A 14 -6.44 10.45 10.91
N SER A 15 -7.26 11.42 10.55
CA SER A 15 -8.69 11.26 10.27
C SER A 15 -8.95 11.01 8.78
N ILE A 16 -10.15 10.54 8.47
CA ILE A 16 -10.61 10.34 7.07
C ILE A 16 -10.52 11.63 6.24
N LYS A 17 -10.61 12.82 6.88
CA LYS A 17 -10.53 14.12 6.19
C LYS A 17 -9.17 14.38 5.57
N GLU A 18 -8.12 13.75 6.09
CA GLU A 18 -6.74 13.91 5.60
C GLU A 18 -6.41 12.96 4.45
N ILE A 19 -7.30 12.00 4.11
CA ILE A 19 -7.04 11.03 3.04
C ILE A 19 -6.91 11.71 1.68
N ASP A 20 -7.69 12.75 1.38
CA ASP A 20 -7.61 13.44 0.09
C ASP A 20 -6.24 14.10 -0.12
N PHE A 21 -5.66 14.67 0.95
CA PHE A 21 -4.30 15.21 0.93
C PHE A 21 -3.26 14.11 0.71
N LEU A 22 -3.41 12.94 1.35
CA LEU A 22 -2.51 11.80 1.14
C LEU A 22 -2.57 11.26 -0.29
N VAL A 23 -3.76 11.23 -0.90
CA VAL A 23 -3.94 10.80 -2.30
C VAL A 23 -3.22 11.76 -3.25
N GLU A 24 -3.32 13.06 -3.02
CA GLU A 24 -2.64 14.08 -3.83
C GLU A 24 -1.12 13.90 -3.74
N ALA A 25 -0.57 13.82 -2.53
CA ALA A 25 0.87 13.59 -2.31
C ALA A 25 1.36 12.28 -2.94
N LEU A 26 0.56 11.20 -2.84
CA LEU A 26 0.89 9.92 -3.47
C LEU A 26 0.92 10.03 -4.99
N ASN A 27 -0.06 10.70 -5.58
CA ASN A 27 -0.15 10.91 -7.03
C ASN A 27 1.04 11.74 -7.54
N GLU A 28 1.40 12.82 -6.85
CA GLU A 28 2.57 13.63 -7.18
C GLU A 28 3.87 12.84 -7.10
N THR A 29 4.03 12.02 -6.06
CA THR A 29 5.26 11.24 -5.86
C THR A 29 5.38 10.11 -6.89
N THR A 30 4.26 9.57 -7.35
CA THR A 30 4.24 8.36 -8.20
C THR A 30 4.13 8.63 -9.69
N GLN A 31 3.94 9.89 -10.10
CA GLN A 31 3.76 10.30 -11.51
C GLN A 31 4.93 9.91 -12.43
N ASN A 32 6.15 9.84 -11.90
CA ASN A 32 7.36 9.55 -12.68
C ASN A 32 7.63 8.06 -12.90
N PHE A 33 6.83 7.17 -12.29
CA PHE A 33 7.01 5.73 -12.44
C PHE A 33 6.07 5.19 -13.52
N THR A 34 6.53 4.29 -14.38
CA THR A 34 5.65 3.67 -15.38
C THR A 34 4.55 2.82 -14.74
N THR A 35 4.87 2.14 -13.63
CA THR A 35 3.93 1.31 -12.87
C THR A 35 4.42 1.19 -11.43
N VAL A 36 3.51 1.25 -10.47
CA VAL A 36 3.73 1.00 -9.05
C VAL A 36 2.76 -0.09 -8.60
N LYS A 37 3.30 -1.23 -8.11
CA LYS A 37 2.51 -2.24 -7.39
C LYS A 37 2.87 -2.15 -5.91
N HIS A 38 1.87 -1.89 -5.08
CA HIS A 38 2.03 -1.72 -3.64
C HIS A 38 1.21 -2.78 -2.89
N ALA A 39 1.91 -3.70 -2.22
CA ALA A 39 1.30 -4.67 -1.33
C ALA A 39 1.44 -4.20 0.12
N VAL A 40 0.32 -4.02 0.81
CA VAL A 40 0.27 -3.59 2.22
C VAL A 40 -0.24 -4.74 3.08
N ILE A 41 0.49 -5.05 4.15
CA ILE A 41 0.10 -6.08 5.11
C ILE A 41 -0.57 -5.40 6.31
N LEU A 42 -1.81 -5.81 6.61
CA LEU A 42 -2.60 -5.24 7.70
C LEU A 42 -3.22 -6.34 8.56
N ASN A 43 -3.24 -6.12 9.88
CA ASN A 43 -3.92 -6.99 10.86
C ASN A 43 -5.06 -6.28 11.62
N SER A 44 -5.23 -4.97 11.39
CA SER A 44 -6.18 -4.12 12.11
C SER A 44 -7.38 -3.79 11.22
N PRO A 45 -8.63 -4.06 11.67
CA PRO A 45 -9.84 -3.68 10.92
C PRO A 45 -9.89 -2.19 10.59
N VAL A 46 -9.41 -1.33 11.49
CA VAL A 46 -9.38 0.13 11.28
C VAL A 46 -8.46 0.47 10.13
N ASN A 47 -7.23 -0.05 10.13
CA ASN A 47 -6.27 0.21 9.07
C ASN A 47 -6.78 -0.31 7.72
N THR A 48 -7.42 -1.49 7.72
CA THR A 48 -8.04 -2.05 6.51
C THR A 48 -9.11 -1.12 5.94
N VAL A 49 -9.96 -0.52 6.77
CA VAL A 49 -10.96 0.47 6.33
C VAL A 49 -10.29 1.68 5.69
N PHE A 50 -9.21 2.21 6.29
CA PHE A 50 -8.46 3.32 5.70
C PHE A 50 -7.86 2.96 4.34
N ALA A 51 -7.25 1.78 4.21
CA ALA A 51 -6.73 1.29 2.94
C ALA A 51 -7.83 1.13 1.89
N MET A 52 -9.00 0.60 2.27
CA MET A 52 -10.16 0.52 1.38
C MET A 52 -10.63 1.90 0.91
N ILE A 53 -10.72 2.88 1.81
CA ILE A 53 -11.09 4.25 1.44
C ILE A 53 -10.04 4.81 0.47
N LEU A 54 -8.74 4.64 0.73
CA LEU A 54 -7.68 5.08 -0.15
C LEU A 54 -7.81 4.47 -1.56
N THR A 55 -8.05 3.15 -1.66
CA THR A 55 -8.25 2.47 -2.95
C THR A 55 -9.53 2.88 -3.69
N SER A 56 -10.55 3.34 -2.96
CA SER A 56 -11.78 3.87 -3.56
C SER A 56 -11.57 5.26 -4.18
N LYS A 57 -10.52 5.97 -3.78
CA LYS A 57 -10.14 7.27 -4.36
C LYS A 57 -9.43 7.04 -5.69
N LYS A 58 -9.52 8.04 -6.57
CA LYS A 58 -8.87 8.00 -7.88
C LYS A 58 -7.36 8.17 -7.73
N LEU A 59 -6.65 7.07 -7.56
CA LEU A 59 -5.21 7.01 -7.70
C LEU A 59 -4.82 7.20 -9.18
N VAL A 60 -3.60 7.66 -9.42
CA VAL A 60 -3.03 7.71 -10.78
C VAL A 60 -3.09 6.32 -11.44
N LYS A 61 -3.35 6.28 -12.76
CA LYS A 61 -3.64 5.05 -13.51
C LYS A 61 -2.56 3.97 -13.40
N ASN A 62 -1.34 4.36 -13.08
CA ASN A 62 -0.15 3.53 -12.96
C ASN A 62 0.07 2.98 -11.54
N TYR A 63 -0.83 3.23 -10.58
CA TYR A 63 -0.71 2.77 -9.20
C TYR A 63 -1.74 1.71 -8.85
N GLU A 64 -1.25 0.53 -8.44
CA GLU A 64 -2.06 -0.60 -8.02
C GLU A 64 -1.75 -0.94 -6.57
N LEU A 65 -2.73 -0.77 -5.69
CA LEU A 65 -2.64 -1.12 -4.27
C LEU A 65 -3.45 -2.38 -3.96
N SER A 66 -2.91 -3.27 -3.15
CA SER A 66 -3.64 -4.44 -2.64
C SER A 66 -3.28 -4.72 -1.19
N VAL A 67 -4.29 -5.12 -0.42
CA VAL A 67 -4.18 -5.41 1.01
C VAL A 67 -4.08 -6.92 1.22
N PHE A 68 -3.17 -7.34 2.09
CA PHE A 68 -2.90 -8.74 2.42
C PHE A 68 -2.89 -8.96 3.93
N SER A 69 -3.17 -10.19 4.34
CA SER A 69 -3.03 -10.66 5.73
C SER A 69 -1.72 -11.41 5.99
N SER A 70 -0.89 -11.60 4.95
CA SER A 70 0.39 -12.31 5.08
C SER A 70 1.42 -11.79 4.08
N VAL A 71 2.68 -11.79 4.53
CA VAL A 71 3.86 -11.44 3.71
C VAL A 71 3.98 -12.36 2.49
N SER A 72 3.72 -13.66 2.65
CA SER A 72 3.86 -14.64 1.58
C SER A 72 2.88 -14.38 0.42
N ALA A 73 1.62 -14.08 0.73
CA ALA A 73 0.62 -13.74 -0.30
C ALA A 73 0.97 -12.41 -1.01
N ALA A 74 1.41 -11.41 -0.24
CA ALA A 74 1.85 -10.12 -0.78
C ALA A 74 3.02 -10.30 -1.78
N LEU A 75 4.04 -11.07 -1.40
CA LEU A 75 5.20 -11.35 -2.25
C LEU A 75 4.84 -12.11 -3.52
N ALA A 76 4.00 -13.15 -3.40
CA ALA A 76 3.49 -13.89 -4.56
C ALA A 76 2.78 -12.95 -5.56
N TRP A 77 1.94 -12.03 -5.07
CA TRP A 77 1.24 -11.05 -5.91
C TRP A 77 2.16 -9.99 -6.54
N LEU A 78 3.21 -9.58 -5.83
CA LEU A 78 4.25 -8.71 -6.37
C LEU A 78 5.12 -9.42 -7.44
N GLY A 79 5.03 -10.75 -7.54
CA GLY A 79 5.91 -11.58 -8.36
C GLY A 79 7.35 -11.52 -7.86
N SER A 80 7.53 -11.48 -6.53
CA SER A 80 8.84 -11.41 -5.85
C SER A 80 9.00 -12.63 -4.94
N ASP A 81 10.19 -13.22 -4.92
CA ASP A 81 10.48 -14.37 -4.05
C ASP A 81 10.92 -13.88 -2.65
N LEU A 82 10.57 -14.65 -1.61
CA LEU A 82 11.00 -14.40 -0.20
C LEU A 82 12.51 -14.19 -0.05
N LYS A 83 13.32 -14.78 -0.95
CA LYS A 83 14.80 -14.64 -0.96
C LYS A 83 15.30 -13.26 -1.37
N SER A 84 14.45 -12.44 -1.98
CA SER A 84 14.79 -11.08 -2.44
C SER A 84 14.49 -10.00 -1.41
N VAL A 85 13.83 -10.35 -0.29
CA VAL A 85 13.59 -9.41 0.81
C VAL A 85 14.80 -9.47 1.74
N PRO A 86 15.49 -8.35 1.99
CA PRO A 86 16.56 -8.30 2.97
C PRO A 86 16.01 -8.74 4.34
N THR A 87 16.58 -9.80 4.91
CA THR A 87 16.43 -10.08 6.34
C THR A 87 17.36 -9.13 7.09
N GLU A 88 16.79 -8.23 7.88
CA GLU A 88 17.52 -7.42 8.87
C GLU A 88 18.23 -8.28 9.92
#